data_AF-A0A2H1KMA3-F1
#
_entry.id   AF-A0A2H1KMA3-F1
#
_cell.length_a   1.000
_cell.length_b   1.000
_cell.length_c   1.000
_cell.angle_alpha   90.00
_cell.angle_beta   90.00
_cell.angle_gamma   90.00
#
_symmetry.space_group_name_H-M   'P 1'
#
loop_
_entity.id
_entity.type
_entity.pdbx_description
1 polymer ?
#
loop_
_entity_poly.entity_id
_entity_poly.type
_entity_poly.pdbx_seq_one_letter_code
_entity_poly.pdbx_strand_id
1 'polypeptide(L)'
;MAGKGEGQDGDSPEPQVSKGTAGEGIDDLSIPVGDDVTADTADASDADAVAADDGLDEVPFELAEDGPSADELPETGLVSEFVDVNKRQAAWLVSNRESSTALRSPFFLVTGAVIVLGIVAAIISGVVAGSDSKSGTPTMAMVGVGEQAAMYEQQLGVKITDVKDAQSAEKLVREGKVDAAFIQDPSGQAQPTIIALDEQPEALLEKLAPKTEATLLNSPAVGDEVATPVLWAMAVFALLVVATLGTALYQNLRLEKRNRITEIIAATIPPRASASGRITGMLSLTAVHLVVAIVVTELGLSITGKTSLAFAMLPGLGWFALTLLFTAWTIYALLLWASTVSGSKARKTFVSIIGVITVAGFIAPVIVGATGMTAKVLSWTPFTSPLGIAGRFFGSPPEWWQGLVAAAIAALVALIIHSLASSAYVRAVLTGGGRGGRTVKMSKRAQKVSVGSASDKKAGSKDAAAESDADSDDVIDSDSDDTSAKAAKVDESADETDDKK
;
A
#
# COMPACT_ATOMS: atom_id res chain seq x y z
N MET A 1 -25.09 18.84 -42.81
CA MET A 1 -25.83 18.11 -43.87
C MET A 1 -25.07 16.80 -44.08
N ALA A 2 -25.52 15.67 -43.53
CA ALA A 2 -26.59 14.78 -44.04
C ALA A 2 -26.19 14.19 -45.41
N GLY A 3 -26.26 12.88 -45.72
CA GLY A 3 -26.74 11.65 -45.06
C GLY A 3 -25.99 10.45 -45.69
N LYS A 4 -25.95 9.25 -45.09
CA LYS A 4 -27.00 8.23 -44.84
C LYS A 4 -27.27 7.33 -46.07
N GLY A 5 -27.18 6.00 -45.85
CA GLY A 5 -27.67 4.91 -46.72
C GLY A 5 -26.70 3.72 -46.75
N GLU A 6 -26.84 2.72 -45.87
CA GLU A 6 -27.42 1.37 -46.13
C GLU A 6 -26.42 0.43 -46.84
N GLY A 7 -26.13 -0.82 -46.47
CA GLY A 7 -26.81 -1.84 -45.65
C GLY A 7 -26.69 -3.18 -46.41
N GLN A 8 -26.52 -4.32 -45.70
CA GLN A 8 -26.54 -5.73 -46.18
C GLN A 8 -25.25 -6.23 -46.90
N ASP A 9 -24.69 -7.43 -46.73
CA ASP A 9 -25.00 -8.69 -46.02
C ASP A 9 -23.69 -9.51 -45.91
N GLY A 10 -23.55 -10.40 -44.93
CA GLY A 10 -22.41 -11.34 -44.85
C GLY A 10 -22.29 -12.12 -43.55
N ASP A 11 -23.28 -12.96 -43.29
CA ASP A 11 -23.37 -13.92 -42.18
C ASP A 11 -22.65 -15.25 -42.50
N SER A 12 -22.02 -15.89 -41.49
CA SER A 12 -21.73 -17.34 -41.32
C SER A 12 -20.54 -17.61 -40.36
N PRO A 13 -20.49 -18.72 -39.59
CA PRO A 13 -21.38 -19.02 -38.46
C PRO A 13 -20.62 -19.56 -37.21
N GLU A 14 -21.29 -19.52 -36.05
CA GLU A 14 -20.93 -20.30 -34.84
C GLU A 14 -21.25 -21.80 -35.03
N PRO A 15 -20.54 -22.74 -34.37
CA PRO A 15 -20.99 -24.12 -34.31
C PRO A 15 -21.89 -24.38 -33.10
N GLN A 16 -23.05 -24.98 -33.38
CA GLN A 16 -24.07 -25.40 -32.44
C GLN A 16 -23.72 -26.68 -31.65
N VAL A 17 -24.40 -26.75 -30.51
CA VAL A 17 -24.64 -27.83 -29.56
C VAL A 17 -24.99 -29.18 -30.23
N SER A 18 -24.44 -30.28 -29.68
CA SER A 18 -24.93 -31.64 -29.92
C SER A 18 -25.66 -32.18 -28.68
N LYS A 19 -26.90 -32.64 -28.87
CA LYS A 19 -27.74 -33.39 -27.93
C LYS A 19 -28.30 -34.63 -28.62
N GLY A 20 -28.38 -35.74 -27.86
CA GLY A 20 -29.13 -36.98 -28.17
C GLY A 20 -28.19 -38.14 -28.58
N THR A 21 -28.33 -39.40 -28.17
CA THR A 21 -29.38 -40.23 -27.49
C THR A 21 -28.69 -41.58 -27.17
N ALA A 22 -28.75 -42.13 -25.95
CA ALA A 22 -29.67 -43.16 -25.42
C ALA A 22 -29.58 -44.59 -26.04
N GLY A 23 -29.43 -45.58 -25.15
CA GLY A 23 -29.64 -47.05 -25.33
C GLY A 23 -28.35 -47.86 -25.52
N GLU A 24 -28.10 -49.04 -24.95
CA GLU A 24 -28.83 -49.93 -24.03
C GLU A 24 -27.89 -51.12 -23.70
N GLY A 25 -28.11 -51.81 -22.58
CA GLY A 25 -27.63 -53.19 -22.36
C GLY A 25 -26.49 -53.35 -21.35
N ILE A 26 -26.82 -53.77 -20.12
CA ILE A 26 -26.36 -55.00 -19.46
C ILE A 26 -27.20 -55.13 -18.16
N ASP A 27 -28.23 -55.96 -18.29
CA ASP A 27 -28.82 -56.90 -17.31
C ASP A 27 -27.78 -57.48 -16.34
N ASP A 28 -28.01 -58.00 -15.14
CA ASP A 28 -29.15 -58.49 -14.39
C ASP A 28 -28.49 -59.05 -13.10
N LEU A 29 -29.16 -58.93 -11.94
CA LEU A 29 -29.14 -59.90 -10.84
C LEU A 29 -29.86 -59.28 -9.63
N SER A 30 -31.17 -59.45 -9.60
CA SER A 30 -31.98 -59.20 -8.41
C SER A 30 -33.07 -60.26 -8.32
N ILE A 31 -33.05 -61.14 -7.30
CA ILE A 31 -34.24 -61.62 -6.57
C ILE A 31 -33.80 -62.38 -5.29
N PRO A 32 -34.65 -62.59 -4.25
CA PRO A 32 -35.93 -61.93 -3.92
C PRO A 32 -36.08 -61.45 -2.47
N VAL A 33 -37.10 -60.61 -2.33
CA VAL A 33 -37.85 -60.22 -1.12
C VAL A 33 -38.54 -61.44 -0.48
N GLY A 34 -38.58 -61.47 0.86
CA GLY A 34 -39.43 -62.34 1.67
C GLY A 34 -40.20 -61.52 2.70
N ASP A 35 -41.48 -61.85 2.84
CA ASP A 35 -42.58 -61.18 3.53
C ASP A 35 -42.44 -60.96 5.06
N ASP A 36 -43.00 -59.82 5.48
CA ASP A 36 -44.07 -59.64 6.49
C ASP A 36 -44.02 -60.43 7.82
N VAL A 37 -43.74 -59.74 8.95
CA VAL A 37 -44.48 -59.87 10.22
C VAL A 37 -44.41 -58.56 11.00
N THR A 38 -45.58 -58.08 11.44
CA THR A 38 -45.84 -56.91 12.28
C THR A 38 -45.99 -57.27 13.76
N ALA A 39 -45.80 -56.26 14.64
CA ALA A 39 -46.10 -56.21 16.08
C ALA A 39 -45.16 -57.03 16.99
N ASP A 40 -44.73 -56.58 18.17
CA ASP A 40 -45.48 -55.81 19.15
C ASP A 40 -44.54 -55.05 20.11
N THR A 41 -44.99 -53.89 20.57
CA THR A 41 -44.38 -53.13 21.67
C THR A 41 -44.90 -53.66 23.00
N ALA A 42 -44.02 -54.11 23.88
CA ALA A 42 -44.35 -54.33 25.29
C ALA A 42 -43.21 -53.89 26.20
N ASP A 43 -43.58 -52.95 27.07
CA ASP A 43 -42.86 -52.35 28.18
C ASP A 43 -42.72 -53.38 29.33
N ALA A 44 -41.55 -53.51 29.93
CA ALA A 44 -41.37 -54.10 31.26
C ALA A 44 -40.03 -53.67 31.88
N SER A 45 -40.15 -53.15 33.08
CA SER A 45 -39.15 -52.53 33.93
C SER A 45 -38.26 -53.53 34.69
N ASP A 46 -37.21 -52.93 35.26
CA ASP A 46 -36.51 -53.29 36.49
C ASP A 46 -35.34 -54.30 36.46
N ALA A 47 -34.18 -53.72 36.84
CA ALA A 47 -33.16 -54.23 37.76
C ALA A 47 -32.46 -55.55 37.43
N ASP A 48 -31.17 -55.46 37.08
CA ASP A 48 -30.14 -55.95 38.01
C ASP A 48 -28.76 -55.35 37.72
N ALA A 49 -28.13 -54.87 38.78
CA ALA A 49 -26.74 -54.46 38.80
C ALA A 49 -25.86 -55.71 38.80
N VAL A 50 -25.01 -55.86 37.78
CA VAL A 50 -23.91 -56.82 37.79
C VAL A 50 -22.63 -56.11 37.39
N ALA A 51 -21.74 -55.97 38.38
CA ALA A 51 -20.35 -55.67 38.17
C ALA A 51 -19.73 -56.77 37.30
N ALA A 52 -19.10 -56.37 36.20
CA ALA A 52 -18.23 -57.20 35.39
C ALA A 52 -16.98 -56.37 35.08
N ASP A 53 -16.12 -56.26 36.09
CA ASP A 53 -14.69 -56.05 35.90
C ASP A 53 -14.09 -57.46 35.78
N ASP A 54 -13.78 -57.86 34.54
CA ASP A 54 -12.74 -58.82 34.17
C ASP A 54 -12.88 -59.18 32.69
N GLY A 55 -11.87 -58.84 31.90
CA GLY A 55 -11.62 -59.47 30.60
C GLY A 55 -11.86 -58.62 29.35
N LEU A 56 -11.29 -57.42 29.28
CA LEU A 56 -10.97 -56.82 27.98
C LEU A 56 -9.49 -57.06 27.69
N ASP A 57 -9.26 -57.67 26.54
CA ASP A 57 -7.97 -58.11 26.00
C ASP A 57 -6.86 -57.09 26.20
N GLU A 58 -5.80 -57.52 26.88
CA GLU A 58 -4.55 -56.78 27.00
C GLU A 58 -3.92 -56.68 25.61
N VAL A 59 -4.05 -55.50 25.00
CA VAL A 59 -3.44 -55.19 23.71
C VAL A 59 -1.94 -55.49 23.80
N PRO A 60 -1.36 -56.30 22.89
CA PRO A 60 0.08 -56.57 22.88
C PRO A 60 0.87 -55.27 22.91
N PHE A 61 1.95 -55.20 23.70
CA PHE A 61 2.71 -53.96 23.93
C PHE A 61 3.21 -53.28 22.62
N GLU A 62 3.31 -54.05 21.53
CA GLU A 62 3.70 -53.54 20.20
C GLU A 62 2.58 -52.77 19.47
N LEU A 63 1.34 -52.83 19.96
CA LEU A 63 0.16 -52.11 19.44
C LEU A 63 -0.40 -51.08 20.43
N ALA A 64 0.22 -50.96 21.62
CA ALA A 64 -0.07 -49.86 22.51
C ALA A 64 0.46 -48.58 21.86
N GLU A 65 -0.43 -47.72 21.36
CA GLU A 65 -0.05 -46.36 21.02
C GLU A 65 0.47 -45.71 22.30
N ASP A 66 1.72 -45.24 22.30
CA ASP A 66 2.28 -44.43 23.38
C ASP A 66 1.40 -43.19 23.53
N GLY A 67 0.44 -43.26 24.46
CA GLY A 67 -0.38 -42.12 24.82
C GLY A 67 0.52 -41.01 25.38
N PRO A 68 0.16 -39.74 25.18
CA PRO A 68 0.91 -38.63 25.78
C PRO A 68 1.04 -38.87 27.29
N SER A 69 2.23 -38.59 27.81
CA SER A 69 2.52 -38.76 29.23
C SER A 69 1.52 -37.97 30.07
N ALA A 70 1.24 -38.39 31.31
CA ALA A 70 0.26 -37.71 32.18
C ALA A 70 0.59 -36.22 32.38
N ASP A 71 1.85 -35.85 32.21
CA ASP A 71 2.43 -34.52 32.29
C ASP A 71 2.17 -33.67 31.03
N GLU A 72 1.81 -34.30 29.92
CA GLU A 72 1.46 -33.69 28.63
C GLU A 72 -0.05 -33.54 28.43
N LEU A 73 -0.87 -34.11 29.33
CA LEU A 73 -2.31 -33.97 29.31
C LEU A 73 -2.74 -32.70 30.08
N PRO A 74 -3.80 -32.02 29.63
CA PRO A 74 -4.26 -30.81 30.29
C PRO A 74 -4.85 -31.18 31.66
N GLU A 75 -4.54 -30.42 32.72
CA GLU A 75 -5.00 -30.69 34.10
C GLU A 75 -6.53 -30.81 34.19
N THR A 76 -7.24 -30.21 33.24
CA THR A 76 -8.71 -30.17 33.17
C THR A 76 -9.33 -31.11 32.11
N GLY A 77 -8.51 -31.81 31.30
CA GLY A 77 -9.02 -32.63 30.18
C GLY A 77 -9.58 -31.81 29.00
N LEU A 78 -9.49 -30.48 29.04
CA LEU A 78 -10.03 -29.60 28.01
C LEU A 78 -8.97 -29.28 26.95
N VAL A 79 -9.27 -29.57 25.69
CA VAL A 79 -8.42 -29.26 24.52
C VAL A 79 -8.15 -27.75 24.38
N SER A 80 -8.97 -26.89 25.01
CA SER A 80 -8.78 -25.44 25.03
C SER A 80 -7.56 -24.97 25.82
N GLU A 81 -7.02 -25.80 26.73
CA GLU A 81 -5.86 -25.45 27.56
C GLU A 81 -4.54 -25.43 26.75
N PHE A 82 -4.51 -26.08 25.58
CA PHE A 82 -3.33 -26.16 24.72
C PHE A 82 -3.07 -24.94 23.82
N VAL A 83 -4.00 -23.98 23.71
CA VAL A 83 -3.88 -22.92 22.69
C VAL A 83 -4.32 -21.54 23.21
N ASP A 84 -3.90 -21.16 24.42
CA ASP A 84 -3.91 -19.74 24.82
C ASP A 84 -2.71 -19.00 24.21
N VAL A 85 -2.75 -18.84 22.88
CA VAL A 85 -1.70 -18.16 22.13
C VAL A 85 -1.72 -16.68 22.47
N ASN A 86 -0.62 -16.15 23.04
CA ASN A 86 -0.50 -14.73 23.34
C ASN A 86 -0.74 -13.89 22.07
N LYS A 87 -1.35 -12.70 22.19
CA LYS A 87 -1.67 -11.78 21.08
C LYS A 87 -0.50 -11.57 20.12
N ARG A 88 0.74 -11.55 20.64
CA ARG A 88 1.97 -11.43 19.84
C ARG A 88 2.27 -12.70 19.03
N GLN A 89 2.17 -13.88 19.64
CA GLN A 89 2.36 -15.17 18.96
C GLN A 89 1.27 -15.36 17.90
N ALA A 90 0.03 -15.00 18.20
CA ALA A 90 -1.09 -15.02 17.27
C ALA A 90 -0.84 -14.13 16.04
N ALA A 91 -0.38 -12.89 16.26
CA ALA A 91 -0.03 -11.98 15.17
C ALA A 91 1.16 -12.52 14.35
N TRP A 92 2.15 -13.14 14.99
CA TRP A 92 3.29 -13.73 14.32
C TRP A 92 2.91 -14.93 13.45
N LEU A 93 2.05 -15.84 13.94
CA LEU A 93 1.55 -16.98 13.15
C LEU A 93 0.82 -16.53 11.88
N VAL A 94 -0.06 -15.53 12.02
CA VAL A 94 -0.76 -14.94 10.87
C VAL A 94 0.23 -14.26 9.93
N SER A 95 1.20 -13.49 10.46
CA SER A 95 2.26 -12.86 9.67
C SER A 95 3.04 -13.88 8.85
N ASN A 96 3.48 -14.98 9.48
CA ASN A 96 4.24 -16.04 8.82
C ASN A 96 3.42 -16.75 7.73
N ARG A 97 2.14 -17.03 7.99
CA ARG A 97 1.23 -17.63 6.99
C ARG A 97 1.09 -16.73 5.76
N GLU A 98 0.82 -15.45 5.99
CA GLU A 98 0.57 -14.47 4.94
C GLU A 98 1.84 -14.18 4.14
N SER A 99 2.96 -13.93 4.81
CA SER A 99 4.24 -13.69 4.14
C SER A 99 4.68 -14.92 3.35
N SER A 100 4.59 -16.13 3.91
CA SER A 100 4.97 -17.35 3.20
C SER A 100 4.11 -17.62 1.97
N THR A 101 2.82 -17.31 2.04
CA THR A 101 1.90 -17.47 0.90
C THR A 101 2.19 -16.43 -0.18
N ALA A 102 2.36 -15.16 0.21
CA ALA A 102 2.66 -14.09 -0.73
C ALA A 102 4.06 -14.21 -1.35
N LEU A 103 5.07 -14.65 -0.60
CA LEU A 103 6.43 -14.88 -1.08
C LEU A 103 6.49 -15.90 -2.23
N ARG A 104 5.66 -16.95 -2.15
CA ARG A 104 5.55 -17.99 -3.18
C ARG A 104 4.64 -17.60 -4.34
N SER A 105 4.00 -16.42 -4.29
CA SER A 105 3.12 -15.98 -5.36
C SER A 105 3.93 -15.56 -6.60
N PRO A 106 3.42 -15.82 -7.82
CA PRO A 106 4.09 -15.38 -9.03
C PRO A 106 4.22 -13.86 -9.10
N PHE A 107 3.26 -13.11 -8.55
CA PHE A 107 3.32 -11.65 -8.51
C PHE A 107 4.50 -11.13 -7.69
N PHE A 108 4.79 -11.75 -6.54
CA PHE A 108 5.96 -11.41 -5.73
C PHE A 108 7.26 -11.69 -6.50
N LEU A 109 7.40 -12.88 -7.06
CA LEU A 109 8.61 -13.30 -7.77
C LEU A 109 8.86 -12.46 -9.03
N VAL A 110 7.81 -12.18 -9.82
CA VAL A 110 7.90 -11.34 -11.02
C VAL A 110 8.24 -9.90 -10.64
N THR A 111 7.64 -9.35 -9.58
CA THR A 111 7.98 -7.99 -9.10
C THR A 111 9.44 -7.91 -8.68
N GLY A 112 9.93 -8.88 -7.90
CA GLY A 112 11.34 -8.97 -7.55
C GLY A 112 12.26 -9.09 -8.75
N ALA A 113 11.93 -9.94 -9.73
CA ALA A 113 12.70 -10.10 -10.96
C ALA A 113 12.75 -8.81 -11.80
N VAL A 114 11.61 -8.12 -11.99
CA VAL A 114 11.54 -6.85 -12.72
C VAL A 114 12.39 -5.78 -12.03
N ILE A 115 12.35 -5.71 -10.70
CA ILE A 115 13.18 -4.77 -9.93
C ILE A 115 14.67 -5.06 -10.14
N VAL A 116 15.10 -6.31 -9.94
CA VAL A 116 16.51 -6.69 -10.07
C VAL A 116 17.00 -6.45 -11.51
N LEU A 117 16.24 -6.88 -12.52
CA LEU A 117 16.58 -6.65 -13.92
C LEU A 117 16.60 -5.17 -14.27
N GLY A 118 15.67 -4.37 -13.74
CA GLY A 118 15.62 -2.93 -13.92
C GLY A 118 16.85 -2.23 -13.34
N ILE A 119 17.27 -2.61 -12.13
CA ILE A 119 18.49 -2.09 -11.50
C ILE A 119 19.72 -2.46 -12.33
N VAL A 120 19.86 -3.73 -12.71
CA VAL A 120 20.99 -4.20 -13.53
C VAL A 120 21.04 -3.48 -14.88
N ALA A 121 19.90 -3.32 -15.56
CA ALA A 121 19.81 -2.58 -16.81
C ALA A 121 20.20 -1.10 -16.65
N ALA A 122 19.78 -0.45 -15.57
CA ALA A 122 20.15 0.93 -15.28
C ALA A 122 21.67 1.08 -15.04
N ILE A 123 22.28 0.15 -14.30
CA ILE A 123 23.73 0.15 -14.05
C ILE A 123 24.50 -0.06 -15.36
N ILE A 124 24.10 -1.05 -16.17
CA ILE A 124 24.73 -1.29 -17.48
C ILE A 124 24.59 -0.06 -18.38
N SER A 125 23.40 0.53 -18.48
CA SER A 125 23.17 1.74 -19.26
C SER A 125 24.03 2.91 -18.78
N GLY A 126 24.18 3.08 -17.47
CA GLY A 126 25.02 4.14 -16.88
C GLY A 126 26.52 3.93 -17.08
N VAL A 127 26.99 2.70 -17.30
CA VAL A 127 28.38 2.41 -17.68
C VAL A 127 28.62 2.70 -19.16
N VAL A 128 27.68 2.30 -20.03
CA VAL A 128 27.77 2.55 -21.47
C VAL A 128 27.72 4.04 -21.75
N ALA A 129 26.75 4.76 -21.19
CA ALA A 129 26.61 6.21 -21.39
C ALA A 129 27.86 6.99 -20.92
N GLY A 130 28.43 6.63 -19.76
CA GLY A 130 29.66 7.26 -19.26
C GLY A 130 30.90 7.02 -20.13
N SER A 131 30.87 6.01 -21.01
CA SER A 131 31.94 5.76 -21.97
C SER A 131 31.88 6.70 -23.18
N ASP A 132 30.68 7.18 -23.54
CA ASP A 132 30.43 8.03 -24.71
C ASP A 132 30.58 9.54 -24.39
N SER A 133 30.35 9.95 -23.14
CA SER A 133 30.37 11.36 -22.70
C SER A 133 31.74 12.05 -22.72
N LYS A 134 32.84 11.35 -23.00
CA LYS A 134 34.18 11.94 -23.12
C LYS A 134 34.42 12.72 -24.44
N SER A 135 33.37 12.96 -25.23
CA SER A 135 33.47 13.46 -26.61
C SER A 135 33.04 14.92 -26.82
N GLY A 136 32.50 15.60 -25.81
CA GLY A 136 32.11 17.01 -25.90
C GLY A 136 33.29 17.97 -25.67
N THR A 137 33.42 19.02 -26.49
CA THR A 137 34.31 20.17 -26.19
C THR A 137 33.74 20.94 -25.00
N PRO A 138 34.43 21.00 -23.85
CA PRO A 138 33.91 21.70 -22.69
C PRO A 138 33.93 23.22 -22.87
N THR A 139 33.08 23.93 -22.13
CA THR A 139 32.87 25.38 -22.21
C THR A 139 33.26 26.07 -20.91
N MET A 140 33.91 27.23 -21.00
CA MET A 140 34.46 27.94 -19.84
C MET A 140 34.17 29.45 -19.93
N ALA A 141 33.75 30.08 -18.85
CA ALA A 141 33.76 31.54 -18.73
C ALA A 141 35.10 32.02 -18.13
N MET A 142 35.70 33.05 -18.69
CA MET A 142 36.92 33.67 -18.16
C MET A 142 36.70 35.16 -17.94
N VAL A 143 37.23 35.69 -16.83
CA VAL A 143 37.08 37.11 -16.48
C VAL A 143 38.19 37.94 -17.10
N GLY A 144 37.83 38.92 -17.94
CA GLY A 144 38.73 39.98 -18.41
C GLY A 144 39.79 39.54 -19.44
N VAL A 145 39.52 38.49 -20.22
CA VAL A 145 40.46 37.99 -21.25
C VAL A 145 40.25 38.65 -22.63
N GLY A 146 39.10 39.29 -22.88
CA GLY A 146 38.88 40.08 -24.10
C GLY A 146 39.27 39.36 -25.39
N GLU A 147 40.12 39.97 -26.22
CA GLU A 147 40.60 39.39 -27.50
C GLU A 147 41.49 38.14 -27.32
N GLN A 148 42.01 37.89 -26.11
CA GLN A 148 42.86 36.73 -25.84
C GLN A 148 42.05 35.44 -25.67
N ALA A 149 40.72 35.53 -25.55
CA ALA A 149 39.83 34.37 -25.45
C ALA A 149 40.11 33.33 -26.54
N ALA A 150 40.26 33.75 -27.81
CA ALA A 150 40.53 32.85 -28.93
C ALA A 150 41.87 32.10 -28.81
N MET A 151 42.88 32.70 -28.16
CA MET A 151 44.16 32.03 -27.91
C MET A 151 44.03 30.94 -26.85
N TYR A 152 43.29 31.23 -25.78
CA TYR A 152 42.99 30.24 -24.76
C TYR A 152 42.09 29.12 -25.30
N GLU A 153 41.15 29.42 -26.21
CA GLU A 153 40.31 28.40 -26.86
C GLU A 153 41.17 27.41 -27.66
N GLN A 154 42.16 27.92 -28.39
CA GLN A 154 43.06 27.10 -29.21
C GLN A 154 44.06 26.31 -28.37
N GLN A 155 44.52 26.86 -27.26
CA GLN A 155 45.49 26.22 -26.36
C GLN A 155 44.86 25.15 -25.46
N LEU A 156 43.64 25.40 -24.98
CA LEU A 156 42.93 24.52 -24.05
C LEU A 156 41.86 23.65 -24.77
N GLY A 157 41.55 23.91 -26.04
CA GLY A 157 40.56 23.15 -26.80
C GLY A 157 39.18 23.17 -26.14
N VAL A 158 38.75 24.35 -25.69
CA VAL A 158 37.50 24.63 -24.95
C VAL A 158 36.90 25.93 -25.48
N LYS A 159 35.58 26.08 -25.41
CA LYS A 159 34.92 27.32 -25.87
C LYS A 159 34.90 28.34 -24.73
N ILE A 160 35.40 29.55 -24.96
CA ILE A 160 35.59 30.55 -23.91
C ILE A 160 34.61 31.71 -24.08
N THR A 161 33.87 32.01 -23.02
CA THR A 161 33.00 33.19 -22.94
C THR A 161 33.65 34.23 -22.06
N ASP A 162 34.05 35.36 -22.65
CA ASP A 162 34.63 36.48 -21.90
C ASP A 162 33.54 37.23 -21.10
N VAL A 163 33.84 37.51 -19.83
CA VAL A 163 32.96 38.21 -18.90
C VAL A 163 33.73 39.30 -18.16
N LYS A 164 33.03 40.39 -17.81
CA LYS A 164 33.67 41.60 -17.27
C LYS A 164 34.07 41.48 -15.80
N ASP A 165 33.44 40.59 -15.04
CA ASP A 165 33.55 40.51 -13.60
C ASP A 165 33.23 39.10 -13.08
N ALA A 166 33.77 38.78 -11.90
CA ALA A 166 33.61 37.49 -11.23
C ALA A 166 32.14 37.11 -10.96
N GLN A 167 31.29 38.09 -10.62
CA GLN A 167 29.87 37.85 -10.34
C GLN A 167 29.09 37.49 -11.62
N SER A 168 29.40 38.12 -12.74
CA SER A 168 28.84 37.74 -14.05
C SER A 168 29.29 36.33 -14.48
N ALA A 169 30.55 35.96 -14.21
CA ALA A 169 31.05 34.61 -14.48
C ALA A 169 30.30 33.55 -13.66
N GLU A 170 30.13 33.80 -12.37
CA GLU A 170 29.37 32.93 -11.46
C GLU A 170 27.89 32.81 -11.89
N LYS A 171 27.27 33.91 -12.33
CA LYS A 171 25.90 33.90 -12.84
C LYS A 171 25.75 33.02 -14.08
N LEU A 172 26.71 33.02 -15.00
CA LEU A 172 26.66 32.16 -16.19
C LEU A 172 26.79 30.67 -15.85
N VAL A 173 27.59 30.34 -14.83
CA VAL A 173 27.68 28.97 -14.29
C VAL A 173 26.35 28.57 -13.65
N ARG A 174 25.75 29.45 -12.82
CA ARG A 174 24.41 29.21 -12.22
C ARG A 174 23.28 29.09 -13.24
N GLU A 175 23.40 29.76 -14.38
CA GLU A 175 22.44 29.67 -15.49
C GLU A 175 22.69 28.44 -16.40
N GLY A 176 23.74 27.65 -16.16
CA GLY A 176 24.09 26.47 -16.97
C GLY A 176 24.56 26.80 -18.39
N LYS A 177 25.01 28.03 -18.64
CA LYS A 177 25.47 28.46 -19.98
C LYS A 177 26.93 28.11 -20.26
N VAL A 178 27.70 27.83 -19.21
CA VAL A 178 29.11 27.45 -19.26
C VAL A 178 29.35 26.38 -18.20
N ASP A 179 30.28 25.45 -18.46
CA ASP A 179 30.54 24.32 -17.55
C ASP A 179 31.40 24.74 -16.34
N ALA A 180 32.24 25.76 -16.49
CA ALA A 180 33.05 26.32 -15.41
C ALA A 180 33.37 27.80 -15.62
N ALA A 181 33.60 28.55 -14.55
CA ALA A 181 34.18 29.89 -14.56
C ALA A 181 35.61 29.84 -14.03
N PHE A 182 36.55 30.42 -14.77
CA PHE A 182 37.94 30.56 -14.38
C PHE A 182 38.22 32.03 -14.04
N ILE A 183 38.52 32.29 -12.77
CA ILE A 183 38.73 33.62 -12.22
C ILE A 183 40.20 33.74 -11.84
N GLN A 184 40.91 34.64 -12.53
CA GLN A 184 42.27 35.01 -12.17
C GLN A 184 42.23 36.06 -11.07
N ASP A 185 43.12 35.94 -10.08
CA ASP A 185 43.29 36.98 -9.08
C ASP A 185 43.94 38.21 -9.74
N PRO A 186 43.28 39.40 -9.72
CA PRO A 186 43.83 40.62 -10.31
C PRO A 186 45.14 41.07 -9.64
N SER A 187 45.48 40.57 -8.44
CA SER A 187 46.75 40.87 -7.78
C SER A 187 47.91 39.97 -8.24
N GLY A 188 47.63 38.87 -8.94
CA GLY A 188 48.62 37.88 -9.37
C GLY A 188 49.32 37.13 -8.24
N GLN A 189 48.88 37.30 -6.98
CA GLN A 189 49.49 36.70 -5.80
C GLN A 189 48.76 35.42 -5.33
N ALA A 190 47.46 35.27 -5.62
CA ALA A 190 46.71 34.05 -5.34
C ALA A 190 46.62 33.13 -6.56
N GLN A 191 46.41 31.84 -6.31
CA GLN A 191 46.14 30.87 -7.36
C GLN A 191 44.78 31.16 -8.03
N PRO A 192 44.66 30.93 -9.34
CA PRO A 192 43.39 31.12 -10.04
C PRO A 192 42.31 30.20 -9.46
N THR A 193 41.10 30.74 -9.29
CA THR A 193 39.95 30.02 -8.75
C THR A 193 39.07 29.53 -9.90
N ILE A 194 38.75 28.24 -9.90
CA ILE A 194 37.80 27.65 -10.84
C ILE A 194 36.49 27.47 -10.08
N ILE A 195 35.38 27.89 -10.66
CA ILE A 195 34.04 27.73 -10.09
C ILE A 195 33.21 26.87 -11.03
N ALA A 196 32.63 25.79 -10.54
CA ALA A 196 31.71 24.96 -11.30
C ALA A 196 30.39 24.81 -10.53
N LEU A 197 29.31 24.42 -11.22
CA LEU A 197 27.97 24.43 -10.61
C LEU A 197 27.82 23.27 -9.62
N ASP A 198 27.73 22.05 -10.13
CA ASP A 198 27.35 20.85 -9.36
C ASP A 198 28.37 19.68 -9.49
N GLU A 199 29.29 19.74 -10.46
CA GLU A 199 30.28 18.69 -10.74
C GLU A 199 31.67 19.29 -11.01
N GLN A 200 32.74 18.53 -10.71
CA GLN A 200 34.10 18.88 -11.12
C GLN A 200 34.22 18.71 -12.64
N PRO A 201 34.62 19.74 -13.39
CA PRO A 201 34.73 19.63 -14.84
C PRO A 201 36.05 18.92 -15.20
N GLU A 202 36.14 17.60 -14.99
CA GLU A 202 37.38 16.82 -15.12
C GLU A 202 38.06 17.04 -16.49
N ALA A 203 37.26 17.07 -17.57
CA ALA A 203 37.75 17.33 -18.92
C ALA A 203 38.36 18.74 -19.12
N LEU A 204 37.98 19.72 -18.28
CA LEU A 204 38.62 21.03 -18.21
C LEU A 204 39.85 21.01 -17.30
N LEU A 205 39.74 20.38 -16.13
CA LEU A 205 40.80 20.32 -15.14
C LEU A 205 42.02 19.53 -15.62
N GLU A 206 41.81 18.48 -16.43
CA GLU A 206 42.91 17.74 -17.08
C GLU A 206 43.72 18.58 -18.05
N LYS A 207 43.11 19.63 -18.62
CA LYS A 207 43.76 20.53 -19.57
C LYS A 207 44.42 21.75 -18.91
N LEU A 208 44.15 21.98 -17.62
CA LEU A 208 44.73 23.06 -16.83
C LEU A 208 45.91 22.53 -16.00
N ALA A 209 47.06 23.20 -16.10
CA ALA A 209 48.26 22.87 -15.34
C ALA A 209 48.70 24.08 -14.50
N PRO A 210 48.83 23.96 -13.16
CA PRO A 210 48.58 22.77 -12.32
C PRO A 210 47.09 22.41 -12.22
N LYS A 211 46.79 21.13 -11.90
CA LYS A 211 45.42 20.67 -11.63
C LYS A 211 44.90 21.36 -10.37
N THR A 212 44.08 22.39 -10.52
CA THR A 212 43.41 23.08 -9.42
C THR A 212 41.99 22.53 -9.27
N GLU A 213 41.55 22.20 -8.05
CA GLU A 213 40.17 21.78 -7.82
C GLU A 213 39.20 22.95 -8.03
N ALA A 214 38.04 22.71 -8.64
CA ALA A 214 37.00 23.72 -8.79
C ALA A 214 36.22 23.87 -7.47
N THR A 215 35.99 25.11 -7.06
CA THR A 215 35.05 25.45 -5.98
C THR A 215 33.63 25.28 -6.52
N LEU A 216 32.93 24.26 -6.01
CA LEU A 216 31.55 24.01 -6.41
C LEU A 216 30.59 24.99 -5.74
N LEU A 217 29.69 25.58 -6.54
CA LEU A 217 28.65 26.49 -6.05
C LEU A 217 27.56 25.74 -5.29
N ASN A 218 27.23 24.53 -5.73
CA ASN A 218 26.51 23.53 -4.95
C ASN A 218 27.38 22.28 -4.90
N SER A 219 27.49 21.67 -3.74
CA SER A 219 28.16 20.37 -3.60
C SER A 219 27.10 19.32 -3.34
N PRO A 220 26.39 18.82 -4.37
CA PRO A 220 25.44 17.74 -4.17
C PRO A 220 26.18 16.47 -3.76
N ALA A 221 25.53 15.61 -2.99
CA ALA A 221 26.12 14.32 -2.63
C ALA A 221 26.19 13.38 -3.84
N VAL A 222 25.23 13.51 -4.75
CA VAL A 222 25.12 12.73 -5.99
C VAL A 222 24.81 13.71 -7.12
N GLY A 223 25.59 13.67 -8.21
CA GLY A 223 25.37 14.53 -9.39
C GLY A 223 23.95 14.38 -9.95
N ASP A 224 23.37 15.48 -10.44
CA ASP A 224 21.96 15.55 -10.82
C ASP A 224 21.59 14.60 -11.97
N GLU A 225 22.55 14.32 -12.86
CA GLU A 225 22.44 13.34 -13.95
C GLU A 225 22.26 11.89 -13.46
N VAL A 226 22.70 11.60 -12.23
CA VAL A 226 22.48 10.32 -11.57
C VAL A 226 21.31 10.40 -10.58
N ALA A 227 21.22 11.46 -9.78
CA ALA A 227 20.22 11.61 -8.73
C ALA A 227 18.79 11.59 -9.29
N THR A 228 18.54 12.29 -10.39
CA THR A 228 17.20 12.38 -11.00
C THR A 228 16.68 11.02 -11.49
N PRO A 229 17.39 10.26 -12.36
CA PRO A 229 16.91 8.95 -12.80
C PRO A 229 16.82 7.94 -11.66
N VAL A 230 17.71 8.02 -10.67
CA VAL A 230 17.63 7.18 -9.47
C VAL A 230 16.34 7.48 -8.69
N LEU A 231 15.97 8.75 -8.48
CA LEU A 231 14.73 9.09 -7.78
C LEU A 231 13.49 8.59 -8.52
N TRP A 232 13.47 8.66 -9.85
CA TRP A 232 12.42 8.03 -10.65
C TRP A 232 12.39 6.52 -10.48
N ALA A 233 13.55 5.85 -10.51
CA ALA A 233 13.65 4.40 -10.29
C ALA A 233 13.16 4.02 -8.89
N MET A 234 13.49 4.80 -7.86
CA MET A 234 13.01 4.60 -6.48
C MET A 234 11.49 4.80 -6.37
N ALA A 235 10.92 5.77 -7.08
CA ALA A 235 9.48 5.99 -7.10
C ALA A 235 8.75 4.83 -7.78
N VAL A 236 9.27 4.35 -8.93
CA VAL A 236 8.75 3.17 -9.63
C VAL A 236 8.88 1.92 -8.76
N PHE A 237 10.03 1.72 -8.11
CA PHE A 237 10.23 0.64 -7.15
C PHE A 237 9.19 0.68 -6.02
N ALA A 238 9.02 1.84 -5.37
CA ALA A 238 8.08 2.01 -4.28
C ALA A 238 6.64 1.71 -4.73
N LEU A 239 6.25 2.20 -5.91
CA LEU A 239 4.95 1.91 -6.50
C LEU A 239 4.75 0.42 -6.78
N LEU A 240 5.72 -0.23 -7.43
CA LEU A 240 5.65 -1.66 -7.75
C LEU A 240 5.52 -2.51 -6.48
N VAL A 241 6.38 -2.30 -5.49
CA VAL A 241 6.38 -3.10 -4.26
C VAL A 241 5.10 -2.88 -3.46
N VAL A 242 4.71 -1.62 -3.25
CA VAL A 242 3.51 -1.31 -2.45
C VAL A 242 2.24 -1.73 -3.17
N ALA A 243 2.13 -1.54 -4.49
CA ALA A 243 0.96 -1.95 -5.25
C ALA A 243 0.82 -3.47 -5.31
N THR A 244 1.90 -4.21 -5.56
CA THR A 244 1.88 -5.68 -5.62
C THR A 244 1.44 -6.27 -4.27
N LEU A 245 2.13 -5.92 -3.19
CA LEU A 245 1.83 -6.46 -1.86
C LEU A 245 0.50 -5.95 -1.29
N GLY A 246 0.17 -4.68 -1.54
CA GLY A 246 -1.10 -4.09 -1.12
C GLY A 246 -2.29 -4.74 -1.83
N THR A 247 -2.15 -5.02 -3.12
CA THR A 247 -3.17 -5.75 -3.90
C THR A 247 -3.33 -7.17 -3.38
N ALA A 248 -2.24 -7.88 -3.12
CA ALA A 248 -2.27 -9.23 -2.55
C ALA A 248 -3.01 -9.26 -1.21
N LEU A 249 -2.65 -8.37 -0.28
CA LEU A 249 -3.32 -8.21 1.01
C LEU A 249 -4.82 -7.96 0.87
N TYR A 250 -5.18 -6.98 0.04
CA TYR A 250 -6.57 -6.57 -0.13
C TYR A 250 -7.41 -7.68 -0.79
N GLN A 251 -6.86 -8.39 -1.78
CA GLN A 251 -7.54 -9.50 -2.44
C GLN A 251 -7.74 -10.69 -1.49
N ASN A 252 -6.72 -11.07 -0.72
CA ASN A 252 -6.81 -12.15 0.27
C ASN A 252 -7.93 -11.89 1.27
N LEU A 253 -7.97 -10.69 1.86
CA LEU A 253 -9.03 -10.28 2.79
C LEU A 253 -10.44 -10.39 2.19
N ARG A 254 -10.57 -10.06 0.90
CA ARG A 254 -11.86 -10.15 0.19
C ARG A 254 -12.25 -11.59 -0.09
N LEU A 255 -11.30 -12.44 -0.47
CA LEU A 255 -11.53 -13.86 -0.70
C LEU A 255 -11.95 -14.54 0.59
N GLU A 256 -11.25 -14.28 1.70
CA GLU A 256 -11.59 -14.81 3.01
C GLU A 256 -13.01 -14.40 3.43
N LYS A 257 -13.37 -13.13 3.23
CA LYS A 257 -14.70 -12.62 3.56
C LYS A 257 -15.78 -13.23 2.68
N ARG A 258 -15.51 -13.45 1.40
CA ARG A 258 -16.48 -14.07 0.46
C ARG A 258 -16.71 -15.54 0.79
N ASN A 259 -15.67 -16.24 1.25
CA ASN A 259 -15.71 -17.67 1.54
C ASN A 259 -16.01 -17.98 3.02
N ARG A 260 -16.41 -16.99 3.82
CA ARG A 260 -16.67 -17.09 5.28
C ARG A 260 -15.48 -17.62 6.10
N ILE A 261 -14.27 -17.58 5.54
CA ILE A 261 -13.04 -18.00 6.21
C ILE A 261 -12.72 -17.02 7.36
N THR A 262 -13.10 -15.73 7.23
CA THR A 262 -12.89 -14.75 8.31
C THR A 262 -13.61 -15.10 9.61
N GLU A 263 -14.79 -15.73 9.53
CA GLU A 263 -15.56 -16.15 10.72
C GLU A 263 -14.85 -17.33 11.42
N ILE A 264 -14.34 -18.28 10.63
CA ILE A 264 -13.56 -19.43 11.12
C ILE A 264 -12.24 -18.96 11.76
N ILE A 265 -11.51 -18.05 11.12
CA ILE A 265 -10.26 -17.49 11.67
C ILE A 265 -10.56 -16.72 12.96
N ALA A 266 -11.68 -15.99 13.04
CA ALA A 266 -12.04 -15.25 14.25
C ALA A 266 -12.41 -16.13 15.43
N ALA A 267 -12.85 -17.38 15.18
CA ALA A 267 -13.10 -18.37 16.22
C ALA A 267 -11.82 -18.97 16.82
N THR A 268 -10.69 -18.87 16.12
CA THR A 268 -9.40 -19.47 16.54
C THR A 268 -8.38 -18.43 16.98
N ILE A 269 -8.41 -17.21 16.42
CA ILE A 269 -7.40 -16.17 16.69
C ILE A 269 -8.09 -14.81 16.89
N PRO A 270 -7.68 -14.00 17.91
CA PRO A 270 -8.23 -12.66 18.12
C PRO A 270 -8.15 -11.78 16.84
N PRO A 271 -9.25 -11.13 16.41
CA PRO A 271 -9.26 -10.36 15.15
C PRO A 271 -8.25 -9.22 15.10
N ARG A 272 -7.94 -8.58 16.25
CA ARG A 272 -6.89 -7.54 16.33
C ARG A 272 -5.52 -8.10 15.98
N ALA A 273 -5.16 -9.25 16.55
CA ALA A 273 -3.88 -9.92 16.28
C ALA A 273 -3.81 -10.38 14.81
N SER A 274 -4.93 -10.87 14.28
CA SER A 274 -5.06 -11.25 12.87
C SER A 274 -4.87 -10.07 11.91
N ALA A 275 -5.41 -8.89 12.24
CA ALA A 275 -5.19 -7.67 11.45
C ALA A 275 -3.72 -7.22 11.47
N SER A 276 -3.11 -7.16 12.67
CA SER A 276 -1.72 -6.73 12.81
C SER A 276 -0.76 -7.71 12.12
N GLY A 277 -0.99 -9.02 12.28
CA GLY A 277 -0.18 -10.06 11.64
C GLY A 277 -0.17 -9.95 10.12
N ARG A 278 -1.32 -9.71 9.48
CA ARG A 278 -1.39 -9.49 8.01
C ARG A 278 -0.55 -8.29 7.56
N ILE A 279 -0.64 -7.18 8.28
CA ILE A 279 0.11 -5.95 7.96
C ILE A 279 1.61 -6.20 8.13
N THR A 280 2.03 -6.80 9.26
CA THR A 280 3.44 -7.12 9.53
C THR A 280 3.99 -8.12 8.51
N GLY A 281 3.21 -9.10 8.09
CA GLY A 281 3.61 -10.07 7.06
C GLY A 281 3.90 -9.39 5.73
N MET A 282 3.05 -8.47 5.27
CA MET A 282 3.32 -7.70 4.05
C MET A 282 4.50 -6.76 4.21
N LEU A 283 4.63 -6.08 5.35
CA LEU A 283 5.78 -5.22 5.64
C LEU A 283 7.11 -5.98 5.64
N SER A 284 7.13 -7.22 6.14
CA SER A 284 8.33 -8.05 6.07
C SER A 284 8.76 -8.31 4.62
N LEU A 285 7.80 -8.53 3.72
CA LEU A 285 8.07 -8.71 2.29
C LEU A 285 8.47 -7.41 1.58
N THR A 286 7.97 -6.25 2.03
CA THR A 286 8.47 -4.94 1.60
C THR A 286 9.94 -4.77 1.99
N ALA A 287 10.29 -5.13 3.23
CA ALA A 287 11.67 -5.09 3.72
C ALA A 287 12.59 -6.02 2.91
N VAL A 288 12.12 -7.21 2.54
CA VAL A 288 12.87 -8.13 1.66
C VAL A 288 13.18 -7.47 0.31
N HIS A 289 12.19 -6.87 -0.36
CA HIS A 289 12.43 -6.16 -1.62
C HIS A 289 13.42 -4.99 -1.46
N LEU A 290 13.31 -4.24 -0.36
CA LEU A 290 14.23 -3.14 -0.05
C LEU A 290 15.66 -3.63 0.11
N VAL A 291 15.88 -4.67 0.92
CA VAL A 291 17.21 -5.24 1.13
C VAL A 291 17.78 -5.77 -0.17
N VAL A 292 16.99 -6.51 -0.95
CA VAL A 292 17.44 -7.03 -2.26
C VAL A 292 17.82 -5.87 -3.20
N ALA A 293 16.97 -4.84 -3.31
CA ALA A 293 17.24 -3.70 -4.18
C ALA A 293 18.50 -2.92 -3.76
N ILE A 294 18.68 -2.66 -2.46
CA ILE A 294 19.88 -1.99 -1.94
C ILE A 294 21.12 -2.84 -2.23
N VAL A 295 21.10 -4.14 -1.88
CA VAL A 295 22.24 -5.03 -2.10
C VAL A 295 22.63 -5.11 -3.57
N VAL A 296 21.66 -5.28 -4.48
CA VAL A 296 21.92 -5.35 -5.92
C VAL A 296 22.45 -4.02 -6.46
N THR A 297 21.89 -2.89 -6.00
CA THR A 297 22.35 -1.55 -6.42
C THR A 297 23.78 -1.30 -5.96
N GLU A 298 24.06 -1.49 -4.67
CA GLU A 298 25.39 -1.26 -4.06
C GLU A 298 26.45 -2.21 -4.65
N LEU A 299 26.12 -3.49 -4.78
CA LEU A 299 27.03 -4.48 -5.36
C LEU A 299 27.32 -4.17 -6.84
N GLY A 300 26.30 -3.78 -7.61
CA GLY A 300 26.47 -3.42 -9.01
C GLY A 300 27.30 -2.14 -9.19
N LEU A 301 27.11 -1.13 -8.34
CA LEU A 301 27.96 0.07 -8.32
C LEU A 301 29.40 -0.26 -7.92
N SER A 302 29.59 -1.14 -6.95
CA SER A 302 30.93 -1.59 -6.52
C SER A 302 31.68 -2.35 -7.62
N ILE A 303 31.02 -3.31 -8.29
CA ILE A 303 31.61 -4.10 -9.38
C ILE A 303 31.98 -3.21 -10.58
N THR A 304 31.22 -2.14 -10.82
CA THR A 304 31.48 -1.18 -11.91
C THR A 304 32.49 -0.09 -11.55
N GLY A 305 33.13 -0.18 -10.38
CA GLY A 305 34.15 0.77 -9.93
C GLY A 305 33.61 2.09 -9.38
N LYS A 306 32.28 2.25 -9.26
CA LYS A 306 31.61 3.46 -8.75
C LYS A 306 31.44 3.44 -7.23
N THR A 307 32.47 3.01 -6.49
CA THR A 307 32.42 2.85 -5.03
C THR A 307 32.15 4.16 -4.28
N SER A 308 32.69 5.29 -4.75
CA SER A 308 32.42 6.61 -4.15
C SER A 308 30.93 6.97 -4.24
N LEU A 309 30.33 6.76 -5.42
CA LEU A 309 28.91 6.98 -5.66
C LEU A 309 28.04 6.07 -4.78
N ALA A 310 28.39 4.79 -4.66
CA ALA A 310 27.75 3.85 -3.74
C ALA A 310 27.69 4.40 -2.31
N PHE A 311 28.84 4.82 -1.75
CA PHE A 311 28.88 5.42 -0.42
C PHE A 311 28.07 6.71 -0.29
N ALA A 312 28.08 7.56 -1.31
CA ALA A 312 27.30 8.80 -1.32
C ALA A 312 25.79 8.55 -1.35
N MET A 313 25.33 7.44 -1.95
CA MET A 313 23.91 7.08 -2.04
C MET A 313 23.36 6.46 -0.75
N LEU A 314 24.19 5.85 0.09
CA LEU A 314 23.78 5.11 1.30
C LEU A 314 22.84 5.91 2.23
N PRO A 315 23.11 7.19 2.58
CA PRO A 315 22.18 7.95 3.42
C PRO A 315 20.80 8.10 2.78
N GLY A 316 20.74 8.44 1.49
CA GLY A 316 19.48 8.59 0.76
C GLY A 316 18.70 7.28 0.66
N LEU A 317 19.39 6.17 0.35
CA LEU A 317 18.80 4.83 0.31
C LEU A 317 18.31 4.36 1.69
N GLY A 318 19.07 4.63 2.75
CA GLY A 318 18.70 4.28 4.13
C GLY A 318 17.45 5.02 4.60
N TRP A 319 17.38 6.34 4.38
CA TRP A 319 16.20 7.13 4.73
C TRP A 319 14.98 6.78 3.88
N PHE A 320 15.19 6.53 2.58
CA PHE A 320 14.15 5.99 1.71
C PHE A 320 13.58 4.69 2.27
N ALA A 321 14.43 3.71 2.59
CA ALA A 321 14.00 2.41 3.09
C ALA A 321 13.18 2.54 4.38
N LEU A 322 13.70 3.32 5.35
CA LEU A 322 13.05 3.50 6.64
C LEU A 322 11.68 4.18 6.52
N THR A 323 11.62 5.30 5.80
CA THR A 323 10.36 6.03 5.63
C THR A 323 9.38 5.27 4.74
N LEU A 324 9.85 4.56 3.70
CA LEU A 324 9.01 3.71 2.86
C LEU A 324 8.33 2.61 3.69
N LEU A 325 9.02 1.99 4.65
CA LEU A 325 8.42 0.98 5.52
C LEU A 325 7.24 1.55 6.32
N PHE A 326 7.36 2.77 6.87
CA PHE A 326 6.26 3.42 7.60
C PHE A 326 5.13 3.89 6.67
N THR A 327 5.45 4.38 5.47
CA THR A 327 4.45 4.74 4.47
C THR A 327 3.70 3.50 3.97
N ALA A 328 4.41 2.41 3.66
CA ALA A 328 3.82 1.13 3.28
C ALA A 328 2.93 0.56 4.40
N TRP A 329 3.34 0.71 5.67
CA TRP A 329 2.51 0.33 6.83
C TRP A 329 1.19 1.09 6.78
N THR A 330 1.26 2.42 6.64
CA THR A 330 0.06 3.27 6.53
C THR A 330 -0.85 2.81 5.38
N ILE A 331 -0.30 2.54 4.20
CA ILE A 331 -1.06 2.10 3.02
C ILE A 331 -1.70 0.74 3.25
N TYR A 332 -0.98 -0.24 3.80
CA TYR A 332 -1.53 -1.56 4.10
C TYR A 332 -2.62 -1.50 5.16
N ALA A 333 -2.47 -0.64 6.17
CA ALA A 333 -3.53 -0.38 7.15
C ALA A 333 -4.77 0.25 6.50
N LEU A 334 -4.60 1.22 5.58
CA LEU A 334 -5.72 1.80 4.83
C LEU A 334 -6.42 0.78 3.94
N LEU A 335 -5.69 -0.10 3.26
CA LEU A 335 -6.26 -1.15 2.42
C LEU A 335 -7.01 -2.18 3.27
N LEU A 336 -6.48 -2.54 4.44
CA LEU A 336 -7.18 -3.36 5.41
C LEU A 336 -8.47 -2.68 5.86
N TRP A 337 -8.44 -1.39 6.19
CA TRP A 337 -9.66 -0.64 6.52
C TRP A 337 -10.65 -0.59 5.36
N ALA A 338 -10.19 -0.35 4.13
CA ALA A 338 -11.05 -0.34 2.96
C ALA A 338 -11.77 -1.68 2.77
N SER A 339 -11.11 -2.82 3.08
CA SER A 339 -11.73 -4.15 2.97
C SER A 339 -12.96 -4.34 3.88
N THR A 340 -13.06 -3.58 4.98
CA THR A 340 -14.13 -3.71 5.97
C THR A 340 -15.40 -2.96 5.56
N VAL A 341 -15.26 -1.92 4.73
CA VAL A 341 -16.36 -1.05 4.30
C VAL A 341 -17.48 -1.83 3.62
N SER A 342 -18.70 -1.62 4.12
CA SER A 342 -19.94 -2.15 3.54
C SER A 342 -20.34 -1.36 2.29
N GLY A 343 -20.77 -2.06 1.25
CA GLY A 343 -21.15 -1.46 -0.03
C GLY A 343 -20.01 -1.43 -1.04
N SER A 344 -20.27 -1.95 -2.25
CA SER A 344 -19.26 -2.09 -3.30
C SER A 344 -18.78 -0.73 -3.85
N LYS A 345 -19.68 0.27 -3.97
CA LYS A 345 -19.36 1.60 -4.48
C LYS A 345 -18.43 2.37 -3.54
N ALA A 346 -18.84 2.56 -2.28
CA ALA A 346 -18.03 3.27 -1.27
C ALA A 346 -16.65 2.63 -1.08
N ARG A 347 -16.58 1.29 -1.06
CA ARG A 347 -15.31 0.55 -0.98
C ARG A 347 -14.39 0.82 -2.18
N LYS A 348 -14.91 0.73 -3.40
CA LYS A 348 -14.13 1.02 -4.62
C LYS A 348 -13.60 2.46 -4.62
N THR A 349 -14.45 3.42 -4.23
CA THR A 349 -14.04 4.82 -4.08
C THR A 349 -12.92 4.96 -3.06
N PHE A 350 -13.02 4.30 -1.90
CA PHE A 350 -11.97 4.36 -0.87
C PHE A 350 -10.63 3.78 -1.36
N VAL A 351 -10.66 2.61 -2.00
CA VAL A 351 -9.45 2.02 -2.61
C VAL A 351 -8.86 2.92 -3.70
N SER A 352 -9.71 3.55 -4.51
CA SER A 352 -9.28 4.50 -5.54
C SER A 352 -8.57 5.72 -4.93
N ILE A 353 -9.11 6.28 -3.86
CA ILE A 353 -8.50 7.41 -3.13
C ILE A 353 -7.13 7.00 -2.56
N ILE A 354 -7.02 5.81 -1.95
CA ILE A 354 -5.76 5.28 -1.45
C ILE A 354 -4.74 5.16 -2.59
N GLY A 355 -5.16 4.64 -3.74
CA GLY A 355 -4.32 4.52 -4.94
C GLY A 355 -3.83 5.88 -5.45
N VAL A 356 -4.72 6.86 -5.61
CA VAL A 356 -4.36 8.21 -6.08
C VAL A 356 -3.39 8.89 -5.11
N ILE A 357 -3.65 8.84 -3.80
CA ILE A 357 -2.76 9.43 -2.79
C ILE A 357 -1.40 8.73 -2.78
N THR A 358 -1.36 7.42 -2.99
CA THR A 358 -0.10 6.66 -3.06
C THR A 358 0.72 7.07 -4.28
N VAL A 359 0.10 7.13 -5.46
CA VAL A 359 0.76 7.54 -6.70
C VAL A 359 1.23 9.00 -6.62
N ALA A 360 0.34 9.91 -6.25
CA ALA A 360 0.69 11.32 -6.10
C ALA A 360 1.76 11.51 -5.02
N GLY A 361 1.69 10.76 -3.91
CA GLY A 361 2.65 10.79 -2.83
C GLY A 361 4.06 10.45 -3.27
N PHE A 362 4.24 9.34 -4.01
CA PHE A 362 5.56 8.93 -4.48
C PHE A 362 6.10 9.77 -5.64
N ILE A 363 5.23 10.30 -6.50
CA ILE A 363 5.65 11.06 -7.69
C ILE A 363 5.90 12.55 -7.39
N ALA A 364 5.11 13.17 -6.51
CA ALA A 364 5.20 14.62 -6.27
C ALA A 364 6.61 15.11 -5.86
N PRO A 365 7.36 14.44 -4.96
CA PRO A 365 8.72 14.85 -4.61
C PRO A 365 9.69 14.81 -5.79
N VAL A 366 9.51 13.85 -6.69
CA VAL A 366 10.38 13.69 -7.86
C VAL A 366 10.17 14.84 -8.85
N ILE A 367 8.92 15.29 -9.02
CA ILE A 367 8.59 16.43 -9.88
C ILE A 367 9.02 17.76 -9.26
N VAL A 368 8.84 17.92 -7.94
CA VAL A 368 9.19 19.16 -7.22
C VAL A 368 10.71 19.34 -7.11
N GLY A 369 11.46 18.25 -7.04
CA GLY A 369 12.91 18.27 -6.86
C GLY A 369 13.35 18.38 -5.40
N ALA A 370 14.67 18.48 -5.20
CA ALA A 370 15.32 18.36 -3.90
C ALA A 370 15.46 19.68 -3.12
N THR A 371 15.12 20.83 -3.69
CA THR A 371 15.44 22.14 -3.12
C THR A 371 14.20 22.98 -2.80
N GLY A 372 14.37 23.98 -1.93
CA GLY A 372 13.32 24.91 -1.54
C GLY A 372 12.37 24.43 -0.44
N MET A 373 11.40 25.30 -0.10
CA MET A 373 10.45 25.05 1.01
C MET A 373 9.48 23.91 0.70
N THR A 374 9.04 23.78 -0.56
CA THR A 374 8.13 22.72 -0.99
C THR A 374 8.77 21.35 -0.79
N ALA A 375 10.02 21.15 -1.23
CA ALA A 375 10.77 19.92 -1.00
C ALA A 375 10.91 19.57 0.50
N LYS A 376 11.12 20.59 1.36
CA LYS A 376 11.17 20.41 2.82
C LYS A 376 9.85 19.90 3.40
N VAL A 377 8.72 20.45 2.96
CA VAL A 377 7.38 20.00 3.40
C VAL A 377 7.07 18.58 2.91
N LEU A 378 7.38 18.27 1.66
CA LEU A 378 7.18 16.92 1.11
C LEU A 378 8.08 15.87 1.80
N SER A 379 9.24 16.28 2.33
CA SER A 379 10.13 15.37 3.08
C SER A 379 9.54 14.88 4.39
N TRP A 380 8.64 15.64 5.01
CA TRP A 380 8.03 15.30 6.31
C TRP A 380 6.60 14.77 6.20
N THR A 381 5.99 14.88 5.02
CA THR A 381 4.62 14.42 4.80
C THR A 381 4.64 12.89 4.54
N PRO A 382 3.91 12.06 5.31
CA PRO A 382 4.10 10.60 5.31
C PRO A 382 4.01 9.87 3.95
N PHE A 383 3.16 10.34 3.04
CA PHE A 383 3.00 9.70 1.71
C PHE A 383 4.09 10.11 0.73
N THR A 384 4.71 11.27 0.96
CA THR A 384 5.74 11.84 0.09
C THR A 384 7.15 11.69 0.69
N SER A 385 7.25 11.43 1.99
CA SER A 385 8.51 11.40 2.72
C SER A 385 9.55 10.43 2.14
N PRO A 386 9.20 9.23 1.62
CA PRO A 386 10.21 8.32 1.11
C PRO A 386 11.07 8.92 0.00
N LEU A 387 10.44 9.57 -0.97
CA LEU A 387 11.16 10.20 -2.07
C LEU A 387 11.61 11.62 -1.72
N GLY A 388 10.85 12.32 -0.87
CA GLY A 388 11.19 13.68 -0.44
C GLY A 388 12.51 13.74 0.32
N ILE A 389 12.66 12.94 1.39
CA ILE A 389 13.89 12.97 2.18
C ILE A 389 15.08 12.41 1.38
N ALA A 390 14.87 11.33 0.63
CA ALA A 390 15.92 10.69 -0.15
C ALA A 390 16.47 11.62 -1.23
N GLY A 391 15.59 12.31 -1.97
CA GLY A 391 16.01 13.27 -2.99
C GLY A 391 16.81 14.43 -2.40
N ARG A 392 16.45 14.89 -1.19
CA ARG A 392 17.25 15.90 -0.49
C ARG A 392 18.64 15.38 -0.10
N PHE A 393 18.76 14.14 0.34
CA PHE A 393 20.08 13.54 0.64
C PHE A 393 20.96 13.36 -0.60
N PHE A 394 20.39 13.23 -1.79
CA PHE A 394 21.16 13.19 -3.04
C PHE A 394 21.58 14.58 -3.50
N GLY A 395 20.66 15.54 -3.48
CA GLY A 395 20.91 16.94 -3.83
C GLY A 395 21.58 17.70 -2.68
N SER A 396 20.83 18.54 -1.98
CA SER A 396 21.34 19.32 -0.84
C SER A 396 21.05 18.62 0.50
N PRO A 397 22.01 17.82 1.02
CA PRO A 397 21.75 16.92 2.14
C PRO A 397 21.33 17.71 3.38
N PRO A 398 20.16 17.40 3.96
CA PRO A 398 19.75 17.97 5.22
C PRO A 398 20.53 17.33 6.36
N GLU A 399 20.47 17.96 7.53
CA GLU A 399 20.92 17.34 8.78
C GLU A 399 20.29 15.96 8.99
N TRP A 400 21.09 14.99 9.45
CA TRP A 400 20.69 13.59 9.60
C TRP A 400 19.42 13.39 10.46
N TRP A 401 19.19 14.24 11.46
CA TRP A 401 18.01 14.17 12.32
C TRP A 401 16.70 14.47 11.58
N GLN A 402 16.74 15.19 10.43
CA GLN A 402 15.54 15.45 9.64
C GLN A 402 14.94 14.15 9.09
N GLY A 403 15.77 13.15 8.80
CA GLY A 403 15.33 11.81 8.43
C GLY A 403 14.60 11.09 9.57
N LEU A 404 15.11 11.20 10.81
CA LEU A 404 14.43 10.66 11.99
C LEU A 404 13.09 11.33 12.24
N VAL A 405 12.99 12.65 12.07
CA VAL A 405 11.73 13.38 12.23
C VAL A 405 10.70 12.94 11.18
N ALA A 406 11.11 12.82 9.92
CA ALA A 406 10.25 12.30 8.85
C ALA A 406 9.74 10.88 9.18
N ALA A 407 10.65 10.00 9.61
CA ALA A 407 10.33 8.64 10.01
C ALA A 407 9.39 8.58 11.23
N ALA A 408 9.61 9.43 12.23
CA ALA A 408 8.76 9.50 13.42
C ALA A 408 7.34 9.98 13.08
N ILE A 409 7.20 10.99 12.21
CA ILE A 409 5.89 11.46 11.74
C ILE A 409 5.18 10.36 10.96
N ALA A 410 5.88 9.69 10.03
CA ALA A 410 5.32 8.59 9.26
C ALA A 410 4.91 7.42 10.16
N ALA A 411 5.72 7.07 11.17
CA ALA A 411 5.43 6.02 12.14
C ALA A 411 4.21 6.36 13.02
N LEU A 412 4.11 7.61 13.49
CA LEU A 412 2.96 8.08 14.26
C LEU A 412 1.66 7.94 13.45
N VAL A 413 1.68 8.40 12.19
CA VAL A 413 0.53 8.27 11.30
C VAL A 413 0.20 6.80 11.01
N ALA A 414 1.21 5.96 10.78
CA ALA A 414 1.04 4.53 10.60
C ALA A 414 0.37 3.87 11.82
N LEU A 415 0.80 4.21 13.03
CA LEU A 415 0.22 3.70 14.29
C LEU A 415 -1.23 4.14 14.47
N ILE A 416 -1.53 5.42 14.22
CA ILE A 416 -2.89 5.95 14.29
C ILE A 416 -3.77 5.18 13.30
N ILE A 417 -3.43 5.18 12.02
CA ILE A 417 -4.23 4.53 10.98
C ILE A 417 -4.36 3.02 11.20
N HIS A 418 -3.30 2.35 11.66
CA HIS A 418 -3.36 0.94 12.04
C HIS A 418 -4.36 0.70 13.17
N SER A 419 -4.37 1.55 14.20
CA SER A 419 -5.30 1.40 15.32
C SER A 419 -6.76 1.57 14.88
N LEU A 420 -7.04 2.53 13.98
CA LEU A 420 -8.37 2.74 13.37
C LEU A 420 -8.76 1.54 12.50
N ALA A 421 -7.86 1.10 11.60
CA ALA A 421 -8.09 -0.01 10.69
C ALA A 421 -8.34 -1.33 11.43
N SER A 422 -7.53 -1.62 12.45
CA SER A 422 -7.68 -2.81 13.31
C SER A 422 -9.02 -2.79 14.05
N SER A 423 -9.43 -1.62 14.57
CA SER A 423 -10.72 -1.48 15.25
C SER A 423 -11.89 -1.64 14.28
N ALA A 424 -11.79 -1.10 13.06
CA ALA A 424 -12.78 -1.30 12.01
C ALA A 424 -12.86 -2.78 11.56
N TYR A 425 -11.72 -3.46 11.52
CA TYR A 425 -11.64 -4.88 11.18
C TYR A 425 -12.31 -5.76 12.23
N VAL A 426 -12.01 -5.54 13.52
CA VAL A 426 -12.69 -6.23 14.63
C VAL A 426 -14.19 -6.06 14.54
N ARG A 427 -14.66 -4.81 14.37
CA ARG A 427 -16.09 -4.52 14.28
C ARG A 427 -16.73 -5.26 13.10
N ALA A 428 -16.11 -5.19 11.92
CA ALA A 428 -16.66 -5.83 10.72
C ALA A 428 -16.70 -7.37 10.80
N VAL A 429 -15.73 -7.99 11.48
CA VAL A 429 -15.69 -9.43 11.71
C VAL A 429 -16.74 -9.85 12.72
N LEU A 430 -16.86 -9.16 13.87
CA LEU A 430 -17.79 -9.53 14.93
C LEU A 430 -19.27 -9.26 14.58
N THR A 431 -19.56 -8.26 13.75
CA THR A 431 -20.94 -8.00 13.32
C THR A 431 -21.48 -9.04 12.34
N GLY A 432 -20.63 -9.93 11.83
CA GLY A 432 -20.99 -10.93 10.82
C GLY A 432 -21.35 -10.33 9.46
N GLY A 433 -21.37 -11.17 8.42
CA GLY A 433 -21.78 -10.78 7.07
C GLY A 433 -23.27 -10.46 6.93
N GLY A 434 -23.74 -9.33 7.48
CA GLY A 434 -24.91 -8.62 6.95
C GLY A 434 -26.30 -8.92 7.55
N ARG A 435 -26.41 -9.38 8.80
CA ARG A 435 -27.72 -9.49 9.49
C ARG A 435 -27.85 -8.71 10.81
N GLY A 436 -26.74 -8.22 11.37
CA GLY A 436 -26.80 -7.34 12.54
C GLY A 436 -27.34 -5.96 12.15
N GLY A 437 -28.61 -5.69 12.42
CA GLY A 437 -29.21 -4.35 12.33
C GLY A 437 -30.34 -4.17 11.32
N ARG A 438 -30.70 -5.19 10.51
CA ARG A 438 -31.97 -5.15 9.78
C ARG A 438 -33.08 -5.62 10.72
N THR A 439 -33.82 -4.69 11.31
CA THR A 439 -35.16 -4.98 11.82
C THR A 439 -35.93 -5.62 10.68
N VAL A 440 -36.40 -6.86 10.85
CA VAL A 440 -37.25 -7.51 9.87
C VAL A 440 -38.51 -6.65 9.73
N LYS A 441 -38.59 -5.84 8.67
CA LYS A 441 -39.88 -5.25 8.29
C LYS A 441 -40.74 -6.40 7.80
N MET A 442 -41.67 -6.82 8.66
CA MET A 442 -42.69 -7.82 8.33
C MET A 442 -43.34 -7.42 7.01
N SER A 443 -43.47 -8.37 6.08
CA SER A 443 -44.23 -8.11 4.85
C SER A 443 -45.67 -7.76 5.24
N LYS A 444 -46.35 -6.92 4.45
CA LYS A 444 -47.78 -6.56 4.70
C LYS A 444 -48.67 -7.81 4.89
N ARG A 445 -48.28 -8.95 4.30
CA ARG A 445 -48.95 -10.24 4.47
C ARG A 445 -48.76 -10.84 5.87
N ALA A 446 -47.56 -10.76 6.44
CA ALA A 446 -47.29 -11.20 7.81
C ALA A 446 -47.97 -10.30 8.87
N GLN A 447 -48.06 -9.00 8.59
CA GLN A 447 -48.82 -8.06 9.43
C GLN A 447 -50.32 -8.41 9.43
N LYS A 448 -50.90 -8.75 8.27
CA LYS A 448 -52.32 -9.11 8.15
C LYS A 448 -52.69 -10.41 8.88
N VAL A 449 -51.78 -11.38 8.93
CA VAL A 449 -51.98 -12.64 9.68
C VAL A 449 -51.94 -12.42 11.20
N SER A 450 -51.07 -11.53 11.69
CA SER A 450 -51.02 -11.19 13.12
C SER A 450 -52.27 -10.45 13.63
N VAL A 451 -52.91 -9.65 12.75
CA VAL A 451 -54.15 -8.94 13.08
C VAL A 451 -55.37 -9.86 12.98
N GLY A 452 -55.41 -10.78 12.01
CA GLY A 452 -56.50 -11.75 11.86
C GLY A 452 -56.59 -12.75 13.02
N SER A 453 -55.46 -13.13 13.64
CA SER A 453 -55.46 -14.00 14.82
C SER A 453 -55.89 -13.30 16.11
N ALA A 454 -55.90 -11.96 16.14
CA ALA A 454 -56.33 -11.18 17.31
C ALA A 454 -57.83 -10.87 17.28
N SER A 455 -58.46 -10.79 16.10
CA SER A 455 -59.90 -10.54 15.95
C SER A 455 -60.78 -11.73 16.30
N ASP A 456 -60.30 -12.97 16.16
CA ASP A 456 -61.09 -14.17 16.47
C ASP A 456 -61.19 -14.49 17.97
N LYS A 457 -60.40 -13.82 18.82
CA LYS A 457 -60.44 -14.04 20.28
C LYS A 457 -61.39 -13.12 21.06
N LYS A 458 -62.08 -12.19 20.40
CA LYS A 458 -62.92 -11.17 21.10
C LYS A 458 -64.39 -11.14 20.65
N ALA A 459 -64.92 -12.25 20.15
CA ALA A 459 -66.36 -12.43 19.92
C ALA A 459 -66.93 -13.42 20.94
N GLY A 460 -67.08 -12.97 22.18
CA GLY A 460 -67.60 -13.81 23.26
C GLY A 460 -67.79 -13.06 24.57
N SER A 461 -68.52 -11.94 24.57
CA SER A 461 -69.14 -11.39 25.80
C SER A 461 -70.03 -10.18 25.47
N LYS A 462 -71.34 -10.46 25.43
CA LYS A 462 -72.54 -9.62 25.68
C LYS A 462 -72.40 -8.11 25.96
N ASP A 463 -73.19 -7.36 25.19
CA ASP A 463 -74.28 -6.44 25.62
C ASP A 463 -74.20 -5.77 26.99
N ALA A 464 -74.04 -4.44 27.01
CA ALA A 464 -74.90 -3.49 27.75
C ALA A 464 -74.60 -2.04 27.35
N ALA A 465 -75.66 -1.25 27.21
CA ALA A 465 -75.74 0.08 26.62
C ALA A 465 -75.13 1.23 27.46
N ALA A 466 -74.70 2.31 26.78
CA ALA A 466 -75.19 3.69 26.97
C ALA A 466 -74.34 4.69 26.14
N GLU A 467 -74.99 5.41 25.21
CA GLU A 467 -74.51 6.65 24.59
C GLU A 467 -74.62 7.81 25.61
N SER A 468 -73.60 8.65 25.76
CA SER A 468 -73.45 9.93 25.03
C SER A 468 -72.32 10.80 25.61
N ASP A 469 -71.70 11.58 24.70
CA ASP A 469 -70.96 12.84 24.88
C ASP A 469 -69.59 12.87 25.58
N ALA A 470 -68.54 13.13 24.79
CA ALA A 470 -67.59 14.24 25.06
C ALA A 470 -66.73 14.50 23.82
N ASP A 471 -66.84 15.74 23.34
CA ASP A 471 -66.13 16.35 22.23
C ASP A 471 -64.66 16.62 22.58
N SER A 472 -63.86 16.72 21.52
CA SER A 472 -62.40 16.66 21.44
C SER A 472 -61.66 17.88 21.97
N ASP A 473 -60.55 17.64 22.68
CA ASP A 473 -59.36 18.51 22.73
C ASP A 473 -58.13 17.61 22.92
N ASP A 474 -57.33 17.44 21.87
CA ASP A 474 -55.99 16.82 21.95
C ASP A 474 -54.94 17.87 21.57
N VAL A 475 -54.12 18.23 22.56
CA VAL A 475 -52.91 19.03 22.44
C VAL A 475 -51.72 18.07 22.60
N ILE A 476 -50.79 18.09 21.66
CA ILE A 476 -49.38 18.49 21.82
C ILE A 476 -48.64 18.02 20.57
N ASP A 477 -48.40 19.01 19.72
CA ASP A 477 -47.41 19.03 18.66
C ASP A 477 -46.10 19.58 19.25
N SER A 478 -44.98 18.93 18.99
CA SER A 478 -43.65 19.54 19.17
C SER A 478 -42.63 18.80 18.30
N ASP A 479 -42.56 19.23 17.05
CA ASP A 479 -41.38 19.08 16.20
C ASP A 479 -40.56 20.38 16.17
N SER A 480 -39.32 20.22 15.70
CA SER A 480 -38.29 21.24 15.39
C SER A 480 -37.49 21.81 16.57
N ASP A 481 -36.19 21.51 16.67
CA ASP A 481 -35.20 22.14 15.77
C ASP A 481 -33.77 21.58 15.90
N ASP A 482 -33.12 21.55 14.73
CA ASP A 482 -31.68 21.39 14.51
C ASP A 482 -30.89 22.55 15.14
N THR A 483 -29.74 22.25 15.74
CA THR A 483 -28.74 23.26 16.10
C THR A 483 -27.42 22.94 15.40
N SER A 484 -27.05 23.79 14.43
CA SER A 484 -25.66 23.99 14.06
C SER A 484 -25.34 25.48 14.20
N ALA A 485 -24.39 25.78 15.07
CA ALA A 485 -23.84 27.11 15.24
C ALA A 485 -22.32 27.03 15.14
N LYS A 486 -21.74 27.83 14.25
CA LYS A 486 -20.53 28.59 14.62
C LYS A 486 -20.38 29.85 13.77
N ALA A 487 -20.45 30.98 14.46
CA ALA A 487 -19.97 32.32 14.08
C ALA A 487 -18.44 32.30 13.85
N ALA A 488 -17.75 33.26 13.25
CA ALA A 488 -17.91 34.70 13.01
C ALA A 488 -16.90 35.07 11.87
N LYS A 489 -16.76 36.25 11.25
CA LYS A 489 -17.11 37.65 11.54
C LYS A 489 -16.73 38.48 10.27
N VAL A 490 -17.60 39.39 9.80
CA VAL A 490 -17.37 40.84 9.47
C VAL A 490 -16.34 41.20 8.36
N ASP A 491 -16.51 42.13 7.42
CA ASP A 491 -17.27 43.40 7.20
C ASP A 491 -17.56 43.50 5.68
N GLU A 492 -18.74 43.91 5.18
CA GLU A 492 -19.36 45.25 5.06
C GLU A 492 -19.12 45.94 3.70
N SER A 493 -20.23 46.50 3.18
CA SER A 493 -20.44 47.41 2.03
C SER A 493 -20.44 46.78 0.62
N ALA A 494 -21.18 47.27 -0.36
CA ALA A 494 -22.45 47.99 -0.47
C ALA A 494 -22.71 48.03 -2.00
N ASP A 495 -23.99 48.09 -2.35
CA ASP A 495 -24.51 48.80 -3.52
C ASP A 495 -24.63 48.13 -4.91
N GLU A 496 -25.88 48.22 -5.36
CA GLU A 496 -26.42 48.53 -6.69
C GLU A 496 -25.93 47.88 -8.00
N THR A 497 -26.95 47.32 -8.68
CA THR A 497 -27.33 47.51 -10.09
C THR A 497 -26.63 46.72 -11.21
N ASP A 498 -27.54 46.13 -12.00
CA ASP A 498 -27.62 46.13 -13.45
C ASP A 498 -26.86 45.13 -14.34
N ASP A 499 -27.71 44.63 -15.25
CA ASP A 499 -27.53 44.32 -16.66
C ASP A 499 -26.63 43.17 -17.16
N LYS A 500 -27.29 42.38 -18.03
CA LYS A 500 -26.79 41.69 -19.24
C LYS A 500 -25.29 41.38 -19.35
N LYS A 501 -24.96 40.08 -19.48
CA LYS A 501 -24.74 39.43 -20.78
C LYS A 501 -24.59 37.91 -20.65
#